data_AF-A0A429X5V2-F1
#
_entry.id   AF-A0A429X5V2-F1
#
_cell.length_a   1.000
_cell.length_b   1.000
_cell.length_c   1.000
_cell.angle_alpha   90.00
_cell.angle_beta   90.00
_cell.angle_gamma   90.00
#
_symmetry.space_group_name_H-M   'P 1'
#
loop_
_entity.id
_entity.type
_entity.pdbx_description
1 polymer ?
#
loop_
_entity_poly.entity_id
_entity_poly.type
_entity_poly.pdbx_seq_one_letter_code
_entity_poly.pdbx_strand_id
1 'polypeptide(L)'
;MSSKEMEKKIIDSYRKDEKMMILVFAQWCINHDLIPEQLYKKAYPGQAENQALKEAMELTVPKEEAGDIPNDTLLGVLSMFGNEDLAFVVSEEIQRNRLL
;
A
#
# COMPACT_ATOMS: atom_id res chain seq x y z
N MET A 1 -6.43 2.42 -33.43
CA MET A 1 -6.43 3.07 -32.10
C MET A 1 -5.89 4.48 -32.25
N SER A 2 -6.62 5.48 -31.76
CA SER A 2 -6.17 6.88 -31.74
C SER A 2 -5.22 7.14 -30.57
N SER A 3 -4.39 8.18 -30.66
CA SER A 3 -3.48 8.56 -29.57
C SER A 3 -4.21 8.82 -28.25
N LYS A 4 -5.40 9.44 -28.30
CA LYS A 4 -6.24 9.68 -27.11
C LYS A 4 -6.73 8.40 -26.44
N GLU A 5 -7.07 7.36 -27.21
CA GLU A 5 -7.47 6.07 -26.66
C GLU A 5 -6.29 5.34 -26.01
N MET A 6 -5.08 5.51 -26.56
CA MET A 6 -3.85 4.94 -25.99
C MET A 6 -3.48 5.63 -24.67
N GLU A 7 -3.49 6.96 -24.64
CA GLU A 7 -3.24 7.75 -23.42
C GLU A 7 -4.20 7.37 -22.28
N LYS A 8 -5.49 7.26 -22.59
CA LYS A 8 -6.49 6.86 -21.59
C LYS A 8 -6.20 5.46 -21.02
N LYS A 9 -5.89 4.48 -21.87
CA LYS A 9 -5.53 3.13 -21.42
C LYS A 9 -4.30 3.13 -20.52
N ILE A 10 -3.30 3.94 -20.83
CA ILE A 10 -2.09 4.08 -20.01
C ILE A 10 -2.47 4.62 -18.62
N ILE A 11 -3.21 5.73 -18.56
CA ILE A 11 -3.66 6.33 -17.29
C ILE A 11 -4.49 5.35 -16.46
N ASP A 12 -5.43 4.65 -17.10
CA ASP A 12 -6.30 3.68 -16.42
C ASP A 12 -5.50 2.48 -15.87
N SER A 13 -4.46 2.04 -16.58
CA SER A 13 -3.53 1.00 -16.08
C SER A 13 -2.79 1.48 -14.84
N TYR A 14 -2.16 2.66 -14.90
CA TYR A 14 -1.41 3.21 -13.76
C TYR A 14 -2.30 3.35 -12.52
N ARG A 15 -3.52 3.84 -12.67
CA ARG A 15 -4.48 3.96 -11.54
C ARG A 15 -4.85 2.61 -10.95
N LYS A 16 -5.02 1.58 -11.79
CA LYS A 16 -5.30 0.23 -11.32
C LYS A 16 -4.11 -0.34 -10.56
N ASP A 17 -2.90 -0.10 -11.06
CA ASP A 17 -1.66 -0.57 -10.47
C ASP A 17 -1.42 0.11 -9.11
N GLU A 18 -1.68 1.42 -8.98
CA GLU A 18 -1.67 2.13 -7.69
C GLU A 18 -2.67 1.55 -6.68
N LYS A 19 -3.90 1.23 -7.13
CA LYS A 19 -4.90 0.57 -6.27
C LYS A 19 -4.44 -0.81 -5.78
N MET A 20 -3.72 -1.55 -6.62
CA MET A 20 -3.15 -2.83 -6.22
C MET A 20 -2.02 -2.64 -5.21
N MET A 21 -1.15 -1.65 -5.41
CA MET A 21 -0.08 -1.30 -4.46
C MET A 21 -0.64 -0.98 -3.08
N ILE A 22 -1.66 -0.12 -2.99
CA ILE A 22 -2.22 0.28 -1.70
C ILE A 22 -2.97 -0.89 -1.02
N LEU A 23 -3.55 -1.82 -1.80
CA LEU A 23 -4.12 -3.06 -1.27
C LEU A 23 -3.06 -3.98 -0.67
N VAL A 24 -1.91 -4.14 -1.33
CA VAL A 24 -0.78 -4.93 -0.79
C VAL A 24 -0.29 -4.32 0.53
N PHE A 25 -0.17 -2.99 0.61
CA PHE A 25 0.16 -2.29 1.86
C PHE A 25 -0.89 -2.53 2.96
N ALA A 26 -2.17 -2.36 2.64
CA ALA A 26 -3.25 -2.53 3.60
C ALA A 26 -3.29 -3.98 4.12
N GLN A 27 -3.24 -4.97 3.23
CA GLN A 27 -3.25 -6.38 3.62
C GLN A 27 -2.03 -6.76 4.46
N TRP A 28 -0.83 -6.24 4.12
CA TRP A 28 0.37 -6.46 4.94
C TRP A 28 0.18 -5.92 6.37
N CYS A 29 -0.38 -4.72 6.52
CA CYS A 29 -0.67 -4.18 7.85
C CYS A 29 -1.62 -5.09 8.64
N ILE A 30 -2.68 -5.61 8.02
CA ILE A 30 -3.61 -6.55 8.67
C ILE A 30 -2.90 -7.86 9.08
N ASN A 31 -2.03 -8.39 8.21
CA ASN A 31 -1.25 -9.60 8.52
C ASN A 31 -0.35 -9.42 9.76
N HIS A 32 0.05 -8.18 10.05
CA HIS A 32 0.92 -7.81 11.18
C HIS A 32 0.18 -7.14 12.35
N ASP A 33 -1.16 -7.21 12.39
CA ASP A 33 -1.99 -6.59 13.44
C ASP A 33 -1.77 -5.06 13.57
N LEU A 34 -1.43 -4.39 12.47
CA LEU A 34 -1.22 -2.95 12.37
C LEU A 34 -2.44 -2.24 11.80
N ILE A 35 -2.59 -0.95 12.12
CA ILE A 35 -3.67 -0.10 11.60
C ILE A 35 -3.14 0.67 10.37
N PRO A 36 -3.58 0.33 9.14
CA PRO A 36 -3.04 0.91 7.90
C PRO A 36 -3.13 2.44 7.86
N GLU A 37 -4.25 3.00 8.32
CA GLU A 37 -4.50 4.44 8.34
C GLU A 37 -3.52 5.19 9.26
N GLN A 38 -3.09 4.56 10.36
CA GLN A 38 -2.13 5.18 11.28
C GLN A 38 -0.74 5.25 10.66
N LEU A 39 -0.29 4.16 10.01
CA LEU A 39 0.99 4.13 9.29
C LEU A 39 0.96 5.11 8.11
N TYR A 40 -0.14 5.11 7.35
CA TYR A 40 -0.30 6.03 6.22
C TYR A 40 -0.26 7.50 6.67
N LYS A 41 -0.95 7.83 7.76
CA LYS A 41 -0.95 9.18 8.34
C LYS A 41 0.42 9.56 8.92
N LYS A 42 1.18 8.61 9.43
CA LYS A 42 2.56 8.86 9.90
C LYS A 42 3.48 9.24 8.74
N ALA A 43 3.32 8.60 7.58
CA ALA A 43 4.06 8.95 6.37
C ALA A 43 3.62 10.29 5.77
N TYR A 44 2.31 10.59 5.82
CA TYR A 44 1.74 11.79 5.20
C TYR A 44 0.84 12.61 6.17
N PRO A 45 1.40 13.26 7.21
CA PRO A 45 0.60 13.88 8.28
C PRO A 45 -0.35 15.00 7.86
N GLY A 46 -0.04 15.69 6.75
CA GLY A 46 -0.82 16.80 6.21
C GLY A 46 -1.80 16.41 5.10
N GLN A 47 -1.82 15.14 4.68
CA GLN A 47 -2.70 14.70 3.61
C GLN A 47 -4.11 14.43 4.17
N ALA A 48 -5.13 14.80 3.39
CA ALA A 48 -6.51 14.40 3.68
C ALA A 48 -6.65 12.87 3.62
N GLU A 49 -7.80 12.35 4.07
CA GLU A 49 -8.09 10.91 4.00
C GLU A 49 -7.80 10.35 2.60
N ASN A 50 -7.04 9.26 2.55
CA ASN A 50 -6.71 8.61 1.29
C ASN A 50 -7.87 7.69 0.87
N GLN A 51 -8.60 8.11 -0.15
CA GLN A 51 -9.73 7.36 -0.70
C GLN A 51 -9.32 5.98 -1.25
N ALA A 52 -8.13 5.85 -1.84
CA ALA A 52 -7.64 4.57 -2.35
C ALA A 52 -7.32 3.59 -1.21
N LEU A 53 -6.80 4.08 -0.07
CA LEU A 53 -6.60 3.27 1.12
C LEU A 53 -7.95 2.81 1.68
N LYS A 54 -8.94 3.71 1.76
CA LYS A 54 -10.29 3.36 2.21
C LYS A 54 -10.92 2.26 1.35
N GLU A 55 -10.82 2.39 0.03
CA GLU A 55 -11.29 1.36 -0.91
C GLU A 55 -10.51 0.04 -0.76
N ALA A 56 -9.20 0.10 -0.51
CA ALA A 56 -8.41 -1.09 -0.26
C ALA A 56 -8.80 -1.82 1.02
N MET A 57 -9.17 -1.10 2.09
CA MET A 57 -9.64 -1.70 3.34
C MET A 57 -10.86 -2.60 3.11
N GLU A 58 -11.78 -2.22 2.22
CA GLU A 58 -12.97 -3.01 1.88
C GLU A 58 -12.62 -4.33 1.16
N LEU A 59 -11.42 -4.45 0.61
CA LEU A 59 -10.94 -5.61 -0.13
C LEU A 59 -9.95 -6.48 0.67
N THR A 60 -9.52 -6.01 1.85
CA THR A 60 -8.68 -6.82 2.74
C THR A 60 -9.47 -7.97 3.35
N VAL A 61 -8.74 -9.03 3.71
CA VAL A 61 -9.28 -10.19 4.41
C VAL A 61 -8.55 -10.40 5.74
N PRO A 62 -9.14 -11.13 6.71
CA PRO A 62 -8.46 -11.49 7.94
C PRO A 62 -7.13 -12.19 7.69
N LYS A 63 -6.15 -12.02 8.60
CA LYS A 63 -4.80 -12.60 8.44
C LYS A 63 -4.81 -14.13 8.36
N GLU A 64 -5.83 -14.77 8.91
CA GLU A 64 -6.05 -16.22 8.86
C GLU A 64 -6.48 -16.71 7.46
N GLU A 65 -7.06 -15.81 6.66
CA GLU A 65 -7.51 -16.06 5.29
C GLU A 65 -6.52 -15.53 4.23
N ALA A 66 -5.64 -14.61 4.64
CA ALA A 66 -4.63 -14.02 3.78
C ALA A 66 -3.41 -14.93 3.58
N GLY A 67 -2.82 -14.87 2.39
CA GLY A 67 -1.45 -15.33 2.19
C GLY A 67 -0.45 -14.38 2.87
N ASP A 68 0.72 -14.90 3.23
CA ASP A 68 1.80 -14.08 3.76
C ASP A 68 2.32 -13.09 2.70
N ILE A 69 2.64 -11.88 3.13
CA ILE A 69 3.25 -10.84 2.30
C ILE A 69 4.61 -10.56 2.92
N PRO A 70 5.71 -11.04 2.31
CA PRO A 70 7.04 -10.79 2.85
C PRO A 70 7.35 -9.29 2.93
N ASN A 71 8.01 -8.88 4.00
CA ASN A 71 8.42 -7.48 4.22
C ASN A 71 9.15 -6.88 3.01
N ASP A 72 10.10 -7.62 2.44
CA ASP A 72 10.88 -7.16 1.28
C ASP A 72 10.01 -6.99 0.03
N THR A 73 8.96 -7.80 -0.11
CA THR A 73 7.98 -7.66 -1.20
C THR A 73 7.20 -6.36 -1.05
N LEU A 74 6.69 -6.05 0.15
CA LEU A 74 5.99 -4.80 0.39
C LEU A 74 6.91 -3.60 0.15
N LEU A 75 8.12 -3.61 0.70
CA LEU A 75 9.08 -2.52 0.52
C LEU A 75 9.43 -2.30 -0.96
N GLY A 76 9.69 -3.38 -1.70
CA GLY A 76 9.94 -3.31 -3.14
C GLY A 76 8.76 -2.75 -3.94
N VAL A 77 7.53 -3.14 -3.59
CA VAL A 77 6.31 -2.60 -4.19
C VAL A 77 6.19 -1.11 -3.89
N LEU A 78 6.35 -0.66 -2.65
CA LEU A 78 6.24 0.76 -2.30
C LEU A 78 7.27 1.62 -3.05
N SER A 79 8.53 1.20 -3.12
CA SER A 79 9.57 1.92 -3.86
C SER A 79 9.33 1.92 -5.38
N MET A 80 8.78 0.84 -5.94
CA MET A 80 8.44 0.80 -7.38
C MET A 80 7.40 1.87 -7.77
N PHE A 81 6.51 2.25 -6.84
CA PHE A 81 5.53 3.32 -7.03
C PHE A 81 6.00 4.66 -6.43
N GLY A 82 7.25 4.78 -5.98
CA GLY A 82 7.80 6.02 -5.42
C GLY A 82 7.20 6.42 -4.06
N ASN A 83 6.61 5.49 -3.32
CA ASN A 83 6.04 5.73 -1.98
C ASN A 83 7.11 5.60 -0.89
N GLU A 84 8.22 6.34 -1.04
CA GLU A 84 9.42 6.21 -0.20
C GLU A 84 9.16 6.58 1.27
N ASP A 85 8.35 7.61 1.54
CA ASP A 85 8.00 7.99 2.93
C ASP A 85 7.20 6.88 3.63
N LEU A 86 6.29 6.23 2.90
CA LEU A 86 5.53 5.10 3.42
C LEU A 86 6.43 3.87 3.60
N ALA A 87 7.33 3.60 2.65
CA ALA A 87 8.34 2.54 2.77
C ALA A 87 9.23 2.75 4.00
N PHE A 88 9.64 4.00 4.26
CA PHE A 88 10.41 4.36 5.45
C PHE A 88 9.64 4.04 6.74
N VAL A 89 8.39 4.49 6.86
CA VAL A 89 7.54 4.20 8.03
C VAL A 89 7.34 2.70 8.24
N VAL A 90 7.08 1.95 7.17
CA VAL A 90 6.95 0.48 7.21
C VAL A 90 8.25 -0.17 7.68
N SER A 91 9.41 0.31 7.22
CA SER A 91 10.71 -0.20 7.64
C SER A 91 10.97 -0.02 9.15
N GLU A 92 10.49 1.08 9.74
CA GLU A 92 10.58 1.30 11.19
C GLU A 92 9.72 0.30 11.97
N GLU A 93 8.51 0.00 11.50
CA GLU A 93 7.63 -0.99 12.13
C GLU A 93 8.19 -2.42 12.01
N ILE A 94 8.79 -2.76 10.86
CA ILE A 94 9.51 -4.03 10.69
C ILE A 94 10.65 -4.16 11.70
N GLN A 95 11.43 -3.10 11.89
CA GLN A 95 12.52 -3.11 12.88
C GLN A 95 11.99 -3.22 14.30
N ARG A 96 10.92 -2.50 14.65
CA ARG A 96 10.28 -2.57 15.97
C ARG A 96 9.83 -3.99 16.30
N ASN A 97 9.18 -4.67 15.37
CA ASN A 97 8.71 -6.06 15.56
C ASN A 97 9.85 -7.07 15.72
N ARG A 98 11.06 -6.79 15.24
CA ARG A 98 12.24 -7.66 15.45
C ARG A 98 12.89 -7.50 16.83
N LEU A 99 12.58 -6.42 17.55
CA LEU A 99 13.16 -6.10 18.86
C LEU A 99 12.27 -6.53 20.04
N LEU A 100 11.07 -7.03 19.75
CA LEU A 100 10.10 -7.56 20.70
C LEU A 100 10.13 -9.10 20.69
#